data_AF-A0A0B0EJA4-F1
#
_entry.id   AF-A0A0B0EJA4-F1
#
_cell.length_a   1.000
_cell.length_b   1.000
_cell.length_c   1.000
_cell.angle_alpha   90.00
_cell.angle_beta   90.00
_cell.angle_gamma   90.00
#
_symmetry.space_group_name_H-M   'P 1'
#
loop_
_entity.id
_entity.type
_entity.pdbx_description
1 polymer ?
#
loop_
_entity_poly.entity_id
_entity_poly.type
_entity_poly.pdbx_seq_one_letter_code
_entity_poly.pdbx_strand_id
1 'polypeptide(L)' 'MGRIKVKDFNLEYTLECGQIFRINRVDGWYYINARDKFFKICQVKNEIEFHGVDKEFIIHFFFFKRKPPKNT' A
#
# COMPACT_ATOMS: atom_id res chain seq x y z
N MET A 1 3.35 11.21 8.70
CA MET A 1 2.02 10.81 8.19
C MET A 1 1.96 11.26 6.74
N GLY A 2 1.58 10.37 5.82
CA GLY A 2 1.46 10.68 4.40
C GLY A 2 0.08 10.33 3.86
N ARG A 3 -0.32 10.99 2.77
CA ARG A 3 -1.55 10.72 2.03
C ARG A 3 -1.27 10.66 0.53
N ILE A 4 -1.90 9.72 -0.17
CA ILE A 4 -1.92 9.68 -1.64
C ILE A 4 -3.35 9.55 -2.16
N LYS A 5 -3.66 10.29 -3.22
CA LYS A 5 -4.87 10.08 -3.99
C LYS A 5 -4.70 8.88 -4.90
N VAL A 6 -5.72 8.02 -4.92
CA VAL A 6 -5.77 6.80 -5.72
C VAL A 6 -7.07 6.80 -6.51
N LYS A 7 -7.03 6.25 -7.72
CA LYS A 7 -8.20 6.07 -8.59
C LYS A 7 -8.36 4.57 -8.84
N ASP A 8 -9.58 4.06 -8.70
CA ASP A 8 -9.94 2.65 -8.94
C ASP A 8 -9.09 1.65 -8.12
N PHE A 9 -8.73 2.04 -6.88
CA PHE A 9 -7.95 1.21 -5.96
C PHE A 9 -8.78 0.82 -4.75
N ASN A 10 -8.73 -0.46 -4.38
CA ASN A 10 -9.35 -1.00 -3.17
C ASN A 10 -8.27 -1.67 -2.33
N LEU A 11 -7.91 -1.04 -1.21
CA LEU A 11 -6.87 -1.48 -0.29
C LEU A 11 -7.23 -2.81 0.37
N GLU A 12 -8.47 -2.96 0.83
CA GLU A 12 -8.96 -4.18 1.48
C GLU A 12 -8.84 -5.37 0.54
N TYR A 13 -9.37 -5.23 -0.68
CA TYR A 13 -9.22 -6.26 -1.72
C TYR A 13 -7.75 -6.56 -2.04
N THR A 14 -6.90 -5.54 -2.12
CA THR A 14 -5.47 -5.70 -2.44
C THR A 14 -4.68 -6.41 -1.34
N LEU A 15 -5.02 -6.17 -0.08
CA LEU A 15 -4.36 -6.78 1.07
C LEU A 15 -4.88 -8.19 1.35
N GLU A 16 -6.17 -8.42 1.13
CA GLU A 16 -6.84 -9.68 1.48
C GLU A 16 -6.96 -10.66 0.30
N CYS A 17 -6.47 -10.31 -0.90
CA CYS A 17 -6.40 -11.23 -2.04
C CYS A 17 -5.38 -12.39 -1.89
N GLY A 18 -4.69 -12.47 -0.76
CA GLY A 18 -3.74 -13.55 -0.43
C GLY A 18 -2.33 -13.35 -0.97
N GLN A 19 -2.02 -12.21 -1.59
CA GLN A 19 -0.67 -11.89 -2.08
C GLN A 19 0.27 -11.37 -0.99
N ILE A 20 -0.27 -10.86 0.12
CA ILE A 20 0.49 -10.26 1.22
C ILE A 20 0.18 -11.04 2.49
N PHE A 21 1.23 -11.47 3.18
CA PHE A 21 1.14 -12.23 4.43
C PHE A 21 1.52 -11.35 5.63
N ARG A 22 1.06 -11.73 6.83
CA ARG A 22 1.34 -11.03 8.11
C ARG A 22 0.79 -9.60 8.15
N ILE A 23 -0.48 -9.47 7.83
CA ILE A 23 -1.25 -8.24 7.99
C ILE A 23 -2.18 -8.40 9.19
N ASN A 24 -2.26 -7.38 10.03
CA ASN A 24 -3.26 -7.30 11.10
C ASN A 24 -4.17 -6.10 10.87
N ARG A 25 -5.49 -6.30 10.94
CA ARG A 25 -6.48 -5.23 10.85
C ARG A 25 -6.97 -4.86 12.25
N VAL A 26 -6.80 -3.60 12.66
CA VAL A 26 -7.24 -3.08 13.97
C VAL A 26 -7.79 -1.66 13.75
N ASP A 27 -9.03 -1.41 14.19
CA ASP A 27 -9.70 -0.10 14.09
C ASP A 27 -9.67 0.54 12.68
N GLY A 28 -9.87 -0.29 11.65
CA GLY A 28 -9.85 0.15 10.24
C GLY A 28 -8.45 0.41 9.66
N TRP A 29 -7.39 0.22 10.45
CA TRP A 29 -6.01 0.25 10.00
C TRP A 29 -5.47 -1.14 9.71
N TYR A 30 -4.72 -1.26 8.64
CA TYR A 30 -3.90 -2.43 8.35
C TYR A 30 -2.47 -2.18 8.79
N TYR A 31 -1.96 -3.03 9.67
CA TYR A 31 -0.57 -3.05 10.12
C TYR A 31 0.18 -4.11 9.34
N ILE A 32 1.23 -3.70 8.65
CA ILE A 32 1.97 -4.50 7.68
C ILE A 32 3.44 -4.50 8.07
N ASN A 33 4.02 -5.70 8.13
CA ASN A 33 5.46 -5.87 8.22
C ASN A 33 5.98 -6.46 6.90
N ALA A 34 6.67 -5.65 6.10
CA ALA A 34 7.20 -6.07 4.80
C ALA A 34 8.48 -5.32 4.44
N ARG A 35 9.42 -6.01 3.77
CA ARG A 35 10.70 -5.46 3.31
C ARG A 35 11.48 -4.72 4.41
N ASP A 36 11.55 -5.33 5.60
CA ASP A 36 12.20 -4.77 6.79
C ASP A 36 11.55 -3.46 7.31
N LYS A 37 10.35 -3.13 6.86
CA LYS A 37 9.59 -1.97 7.32
C LYS A 37 8.30 -2.39 7.99
N PHE A 38 8.02 -1.75 9.12
CA PHE A 38 6.73 -1.82 9.80
C PHE A 38 5.96 -0.53 9.56
N PHE A 39 4.76 -0.65 8.99
CA PHE A 39 3.93 0.51 8.67
C PHE A 39 2.45 0.19 8.85
N LYS A 40 1.65 1.24 8.97
CA LYS A 40 0.20 1.12 8.94
C LYS A 40 -0.40 1.93 7.80
N ILE A 41 -1.50 1.41 7.26
CA ILE A 41 -2.19 1.98 6.11
C ILE A 41 -3.70 1.81 6.25
N CYS A 42 -4.47 2.79 5.81
CA CYS A 42 -5.91 2.68 5.66
C CYS A 42 -6.36 3.41 4.40
N GLN A 43 -7.59 3.13 3.95
CA GLN A 43 -8.19 3.82 2.82
C GLN A 43 -9.41 4.61 3.30
N VAL A 44 -9.44 5.89 2.94
CA VAL A 44 -10.57 6.80 3.17
C VAL A 44 -11.02 7.34 1.82
N LYS A 45 -12.14 6.82 1.30
CA LYS A 45 -12.63 7.12 -0.07
C LYS A 45 -11.55 6.87 -1.12
N ASN A 46 -11.10 7.92 -1.80
CA ASN A 46 -10.10 7.87 -2.88
C ASN A 46 -8.70 8.26 -2.38
N GLU A 47 -8.47 8.17 -1.07
CA GLU A 47 -7.19 8.49 -0.46
C GLU A 47 -6.69 7.32 0.38
N ILE A 48 -5.39 7.10 0.31
CA ILE A 48 -4.66 6.17 1.16
C ILE A 48 -3.87 6.98 2.18
N GLU A 49 -4.12 6.73 3.46
CA GLU A 49 -3.35 7.28 4.56
C GLU A 49 -2.35 6.25 5.07
N PHE A 50 -1.12 6.68 5.36
CA PHE A 50 -0.06 5.78 5.81
C PHE A 50 0.91 6.43 6.79
N HIS A 51 1.52 5.59 7.63
CA HIS A 51 2.47 5.97 8.67
C HIS A 51 3.62 4.96 8.76
N GLY A 52 4.83 5.43 9.07
CA GLY A 52 6.04 4.59 9.22
C GLY A 52 6.88 4.47 7.95
N VAL A 53 6.37 4.92 6.80
CA VAL A 53 7.05 4.94 5.50
C VAL A 53 6.73 6.20 4.72
N ASP A 54 7.54 6.48 3.71
CA ASP A 54 7.34 7.57 2.76
C ASP A 54 6.41 7.17 1.60
N LYS A 55 6.05 8.17 0.79
CA LYS A 55 5.17 8.02 -0.37
C LYS A 55 5.78 7.12 -1.45
N GLU A 56 7.08 7.20 -1.68
CA GLU A 56 7.75 6.41 -2.72
C GLU A 56 7.69 4.91 -2.39
N PHE A 57 7.87 4.56 -1.12
CA PHE A 57 7.71 3.20 -0.64
C PHE A 57 6.30 2.66 -0.90
N ILE A 58 5.24 3.43 -0.58
CA ILE A 58 3.84 3.02 -0.83
C ILE A 58 3.58 2.81 -2.32
N ILE A 59 4.09 3.72 -3.17
CA ILE A 59 3.98 3.60 -4.62
C ILE A 59 4.68 2.32 -5.12
N HIS A 60 5.91 2.08 -4.67
CA HIS A 60 6.66 0.88 -5.05
C HIS A 60 6.09 -0.42 -4.47
N PHE A 61 5.39 -0.35 -3.33
CA PHE A 61 4.81 -1.52 -2.69
C PHE A 61 3.51 -1.96 -3.35
N PHE A 62 2.57 -1.04 -3.60
CA PHE A 62 1.24 -1.37 -4.14
C PHE A 62 1.09 -1.15 -5.65
N PHE A 63 1.80 -0.16 -6.21
CA PHE A 63 1.52 0.34 -7.56
C PHE A 63 2.59 -0.01 -8.59
N PHE A 64 3.59 -0.83 -8.23
CA PHE A 64 4.61 -1.26 -9.17
C PHE A 64 4.05 -2.26 -10.20
N LYS A 65 3.36 -1.73 -11.22
CA LYS A 65 3.25 -2.35 -12.53
C LYS A 65 4.59 -2.15 -13.23
N ARG A 66 5.35 -3.23 -13.33
CA ARG A 66 6.53 -3.33 -14.20
C ARG A 66 6.20 -2.75 -15.59
N LYS A 67 6.79 -1.60 -15.97
CA LYS A 67 7.11 -1.36 -17.38
C LYS A 67 8.57 -1.77 -17.57
N PRO A 68 8.87 -2.82 -18.36
CA PRO A 68 10.24 -3.02 -18.80
C PRO A 68 10.68 -1.78 -19.59
N PRO A 69 11.98 -1.44 -19.60
CA PRO A 69 12.48 -0.37 -20.45
C PRO A 69 12.10 -0.67 -21.90
N LYS A 70 11.45 0.29 -22.57
CA LYS A 70 11.46 0.32 -24.03
C LYS A 70 12.86 0.78 -24.41
N ASN A 71 13.74 -0.16 -24.73
CA ASN A 71 14.88 0.18 -25.56
C ASN A 71 14.36 0.39 -26.98
N THR A 72 14.70 1.56 -27.51
CA THR A 72 14.66 1.97 -28.90
C THR A 72 15.21 0.91 -29.83
#